data_AF-A0A662DTD6-F1
#
_entry.id   AF-A0A662DTD6-F1
#
_cell.length_a   1.000
_cell.length_b   1.000
_cell.length_c   1.000
_cell.angle_alpha   90.00
_cell.angle_beta   90.00
_cell.angle_gamma   90.00
#
_symmetry.space_group_name_H-M   'P 1'
#
loop_
_entity.id
_entity.type
_entity.pdbx_description
1 polymer ?
#
loop_
_entity_poly.entity_id
_entity_poly.type
_entity_poly.pdbx_seq_one_letter_code
_entity_poly.pdbx_strand_id
1 'polypeptide(L)'
;MDMATANELRESAAEHDRKAAESFDRCDTDGFVSQWAHGLGSQKDRLQAEVEENGGLSSFMGLFNSAGERVKAKMVVVYNSYKFEHESKWIVLDASDNAAHWVAIPQNPESPSKQSKMGQLGLHQEWEEAPGKAELSGGGTGLAGAVNVRATVKRTDGGYPEGAVVYQEESS
;
A
#
# COMPACT_ATOMS: atom_id res chain seq x y z
N MET A 1 -7.07 18.82 -11.59
CA MET A 1 -7.65 17.82 -10.68
C MET A 1 -9.15 17.97 -10.71
N ASP A 2 -9.90 16.89 -10.80
CA ASP A 2 -11.32 16.96 -11.11
C ASP A 2 -12.19 16.63 -9.89
N MET A 3 -12.61 17.68 -9.16
CA MET A 3 -13.57 17.54 -8.06
C MET A 3 -14.91 16.93 -8.52
N ALA A 4 -15.24 17.01 -9.82
CA ALA A 4 -16.39 16.29 -10.36
C ALA A 4 -16.18 14.78 -10.26
N THR A 5 -14.98 14.27 -10.58
CA THR A 5 -14.63 12.86 -10.43
C THR A 5 -14.72 12.39 -8.98
N ALA A 6 -14.26 13.20 -8.01
CA ALA A 6 -14.39 12.86 -6.58
C ALA A 6 -15.86 12.76 -6.14
N ASN A 7 -16.71 13.66 -6.61
CA ASN A 7 -18.15 13.63 -6.31
C ASN A 7 -18.86 12.45 -6.97
N GLU A 8 -18.54 12.14 -8.23
CA GLU A 8 -19.05 10.96 -8.94
C GLU A 8 -18.72 9.66 -8.19
N LEU A 9 -17.50 9.56 -7.65
CA LEU A 9 -17.08 8.42 -6.83
C LEU A 9 -17.87 8.32 -5.53
N ARG A 10 -18.19 9.44 -4.88
CA ARG A 10 -19.06 9.44 -3.70
C ARG A 10 -20.49 9.04 -4.00
N GLU A 11 -21.04 9.50 -5.11
CA GLU A 11 -22.35 9.09 -5.58
C GLU A 11 -22.38 7.58 -5.89
N SER A 12 -21.33 7.07 -6.55
CA SER A 12 -21.14 5.63 -6.79
C SER A 12 -21.05 4.83 -5.48
N ALA A 13 -20.33 5.33 -4.47
CA ALA A 13 -20.26 4.70 -3.16
C ALA A 13 -21.65 4.65 -2.47
N ALA A 14 -22.39 5.75 -2.52
CA ALA A 14 -23.75 5.82 -1.97
C ALA A 14 -24.72 4.87 -2.71
N GLU A 15 -24.56 4.72 -4.03
CA GLU A 15 -25.31 3.76 -4.83
C GLU A 15 -25.03 2.31 -4.40
N HIS A 16 -23.76 1.99 -4.13
CA HIS A 16 -23.37 0.69 -3.61
C HIS A 16 -24.00 0.40 -2.24
N ASP A 17 -23.99 1.37 -1.33
CA ASP A 17 -24.64 1.22 -0.02
C ASP A 17 -26.15 0.98 -0.15
N ARG A 18 -26.81 1.71 -1.05
CA ARG A 18 -28.24 1.54 -1.32
C ARG A 18 -28.55 0.13 -1.84
N LYS A 19 -27.79 -0.35 -2.82
CA LYS A 19 -27.96 -1.71 -3.38
C LYS A 19 -27.71 -2.80 -2.33
N ALA A 20 -26.77 -2.59 -1.41
CA ALA A 20 -26.54 -3.52 -0.30
C ALA A 20 -27.78 -3.59 0.61
N ALA A 21 -28.38 -2.45 0.96
CA ALA A 21 -29.60 -2.39 1.76
C ALA A 21 -30.80 -3.05 1.04
N GLU A 22 -31.01 -2.74 -0.24
CA GLU A 22 -32.08 -3.34 -1.06
C GLU A 22 -31.93 -4.87 -1.17
N SER A 23 -30.69 -5.37 -1.26
CA SER A 23 -30.39 -6.81 -1.27
C SER A 23 -30.76 -7.48 0.05
N PHE A 24 -30.51 -6.80 1.18
CA PHE A 24 -30.93 -7.28 2.50
C PHE A 24 -32.44 -7.36 2.63
N ASP A 25 -33.15 -6.29 2.24
CA ASP A 25 -34.61 -6.21 2.35
C ASP A 25 -35.34 -7.22 1.47
N ARG A 26 -34.73 -7.64 0.36
CA ARG A 26 -35.30 -8.62 -0.56
C ARG A 26 -35.19 -10.08 -0.11
N CYS A 27 -34.50 -10.38 1.00
CA CYS A 27 -34.37 -11.73 1.58
C CYS A 27 -34.00 -12.84 0.58
N ASP A 28 -33.24 -12.50 -0.47
CA ASP A 28 -32.76 -13.50 -1.44
C ASP A 28 -31.66 -14.33 -0.76
N THR A 29 -31.67 -15.66 -0.98
CA THR A 29 -30.75 -16.58 -0.30
C THR A 29 -29.27 -16.35 -0.69
N ASP A 30 -29.03 -15.50 -1.69
CA ASP A 30 -27.72 -15.02 -2.16
C ASP A 30 -27.40 -13.56 -1.73
N GLY A 31 -28.16 -13.01 -0.77
CA GLY A 31 -28.03 -11.63 -0.33
C GLY A 31 -26.68 -11.32 0.31
N PHE A 32 -26.09 -12.27 1.02
CA PHE A 32 -24.84 -12.06 1.77
C PHE A 32 -23.64 -11.74 0.88
N VAL A 33 -23.44 -12.47 -0.22
CA VAL A 33 -22.31 -12.25 -1.13
C VAL A 33 -22.48 -10.93 -1.88
N SER A 34 -23.70 -10.63 -2.32
CA SER A 34 -24.02 -9.37 -3.00
C SER A 34 -23.84 -8.15 -2.08
N GLN A 35 -24.29 -8.26 -0.82
CA GLN A 35 -24.08 -7.24 0.21
C GLN A 35 -22.59 -7.00 0.47
N TRP A 36 -21.81 -8.08 0.61
CA TRP A 36 -20.37 -8.00 0.81
C TRP A 36 -19.65 -7.34 -0.38
N ALA A 37 -19.99 -7.73 -1.61
CA ALA A 37 -19.41 -7.15 -2.82
C ALA A 37 -19.74 -5.65 -2.97
N HIS A 38 -20.98 -5.25 -2.68
CA HIS A 38 -21.37 -3.84 -2.65
C HIS A 38 -20.64 -3.05 -1.56
N GLY A 39 -20.47 -3.63 -0.38
CA GLY A 39 -19.67 -3.02 0.68
C GLY A 39 -18.22 -2.75 0.26
N LEU A 40 -17.59 -3.68 -0.46
CA LEU A 40 -16.24 -3.49 -1.01
C LEU A 40 -16.18 -2.42 -2.10
N GLY A 41 -17.18 -2.36 -2.98
CA GLY A 41 -17.31 -1.31 -4.00
C GLY A 41 -17.39 0.08 -3.36
N SER A 42 -18.29 0.24 -2.38
CA SER A 42 -18.44 1.47 -1.60
C SER A 42 -17.13 1.91 -0.91
N GLN A 43 -16.42 0.98 -0.26
CA GLN A 43 -15.13 1.28 0.36
C GLN A 43 -14.07 1.72 -0.66
N LYS A 44 -13.99 1.04 -1.81
CA LYS A 44 -13.04 1.39 -2.86
C LYS A 44 -13.33 2.77 -3.43
N ASP A 45 -14.59 3.08 -3.73
CA ASP A 45 -14.97 4.34 -4.34
C ASP A 45 -14.75 5.52 -3.38
N ARG A 46 -15.05 5.35 -2.09
CA ARG A 46 -14.70 6.33 -1.05
C ARG A 46 -13.20 6.58 -0.98
N LEU A 47 -12.40 5.50 -0.96
CA LEU A 47 -10.94 5.61 -0.90
C LEU A 47 -10.37 6.26 -2.16
N GLN A 48 -10.94 6.01 -3.35
CA GLN A 48 -10.54 6.70 -4.56
C GLN A 48 -10.92 8.18 -4.51
N ALA A 49 -12.11 8.53 -4.00
CA ALA A 49 -12.52 9.91 -3.84
C ALA A 49 -11.54 10.69 -2.95
N GLU A 50 -11.11 10.10 -1.82
CA GLU A 50 -10.08 10.68 -0.94
C GLU A 50 -8.76 10.94 -1.67
N VAL A 51 -8.32 9.99 -2.52
CA VAL A 51 -7.11 10.15 -3.35
C VAL A 51 -7.29 11.29 -4.35
N GLU A 52 -8.42 11.39 -5.04
CA GLU A 52 -8.68 12.47 -6.01
C GLU A 52 -8.71 13.85 -5.33
N GLU A 53 -9.29 13.95 -4.14
CA GLU A 53 -9.32 15.17 -3.33
C GLU A 53 -7.93 15.62 -2.89
N ASN A 54 -7.06 14.66 -2.57
CA ASN A 54 -5.66 14.90 -2.23
C ASN A 54 -4.78 15.11 -3.46
N GLY A 55 -5.35 15.53 -4.60
CA GLY A 55 -4.56 15.80 -5.79
C GLY A 55 -4.01 14.54 -6.45
N GLY A 56 -4.64 13.38 -6.25
CA GLY A 56 -4.21 12.10 -6.78
C GLY A 56 -3.09 11.46 -5.97
N LEU A 57 -2.77 12.06 -4.82
CA LEU A 57 -1.71 11.64 -3.93
C LEU A 57 -2.27 10.87 -2.74
N SER A 58 -1.45 10.00 -2.18
CA SER A 58 -1.70 9.32 -0.92
C SER A 58 -0.38 9.19 -0.16
N SER A 59 -0.47 9.03 1.15
CA SER A 59 0.71 8.80 1.99
C SER A 59 1.20 7.35 1.87
N PHE A 60 2.49 7.18 1.65
CA PHE A 60 3.17 5.90 1.61
C PHE A 60 4.44 5.94 2.45
N MET A 61 4.87 4.78 2.93
CA MET A 61 6.17 4.69 3.58
C MET A 61 7.27 4.66 2.53
N GLY A 62 8.27 5.51 2.69
CA GLY A 62 9.51 5.55 1.92
C GLY A 62 10.71 5.08 2.73
N LEU A 63 11.83 4.87 2.05
CA LEU A 63 13.13 4.55 2.65
C LEU A 63 14.14 5.62 2.22
N PHE A 64 14.81 6.23 3.19
CA PHE A 64 15.67 7.39 3.02
C PHE A 64 17.06 7.13 3.59
N ASN A 65 18.08 7.79 3.04
CA ASN A 65 19.44 7.77 3.58
C ASN A 65 19.64 8.87 4.64
N SER A 66 20.80 8.89 5.29
CA SER A 66 21.17 9.90 6.30
C SER A 66 21.16 11.35 5.80
N ALA A 67 21.29 11.56 4.49
CA ALA A 67 21.19 12.87 3.86
C ALA A 67 19.74 13.32 3.61
N GLY A 68 18.75 12.47 3.89
CA GLY A 68 17.33 12.73 3.64
C GLY A 68 16.92 12.46 2.19
N GLU A 69 17.76 11.82 1.40
CA GLU A 69 17.46 11.48 0.01
C GLU A 69 16.69 10.17 -0.07
N ARG A 70 15.67 10.14 -0.93
CA ARG A 70 14.86 8.94 -1.14
C ARG A 70 15.67 7.86 -1.85
N VAL A 71 15.78 6.69 -1.23
CA VAL A 71 16.51 5.53 -1.78
C VAL A 71 15.62 4.70 -2.69
N LYS A 72 16.13 4.24 -3.83
CA LYS A 72 15.45 3.30 -4.73
C LYS A 72 15.23 1.93 -4.03
N ALA A 73 14.12 1.79 -3.30
CA ALA A 73 13.76 0.58 -2.57
C ALA A 73 12.25 0.26 -2.62
N LYS A 74 11.90 -1.03 -2.68
CA LYS A 74 10.50 -1.51 -2.60
C LYS A 74 10.25 -2.27 -1.32
N MET A 75 9.09 -2.06 -0.70
CA MET A 75 8.64 -2.89 0.40
C MET A 75 7.95 -4.13 -0.15
N VAL A 76 8.34 -5.30 0.34
CA VAL A 76 7.73 -6.59 0.00
C VAL A 76 7.32 -7.32 1.27
N VAL A 77 6.26 -8.11 1.17
CA VAL A 77 5.86 -9.05 2.22
C VAL A 77 6.40 -10.42 1.85
N VAL A 78 7.24 -10.99 2.71
CA VAL A 78 7.81 -12.34 2.53
C VAL A 78 7.29 -13.29 3.60
N TYR A 79 7.11 -14.55 3.24
CA TYR A 79 6.78 -15.59 4.21
C TYR A 79 8.05 -16.07 4.91
N ASN A 80 8.08 -15.94 6.24
CA ASN A 80 9.15 -16.45 7.08
C ASN A 80 8.77 -17.87 7.54
N SER A 81 9.35 -18.88 6.90
CA SER A 81 9.06 -20.30 7.20
C SER A 81 9.49 -20.74 8.60
N TYR A 82 10.44 -20.06 9.24
CA TYR A 82 10.90 -20.42 10.58
C TYR A 82 9.91 -19.98 11.66
N LYS A 83 9.26 -18.84 11.46
CA LYS A 83 8.27 -18.27 12.37
C LYS A 83 6.84 -18.53 11.94
N PHE A 84 6.65 -19.11 10.75
CA PHE A 84 5.36 -19.34 10.11
C PHE A 84 4.51 -18.07 9.99
N GLU A 85 5.15 -16.91 9.80
CA GLU A 85 4.50 -15.59 9.71
C GLU A 85 4.92 -14.83 8.45
N HIS A 86 4.11 -13.87 8.03
CA HIS A 86 4.49 -12.92 6.99
C HIS A 86 5.22 -11.72 7.62
N GLU A 87 6.36 -11.36 7.06
CA GLU A 87 7.15 -10.20 7.50
C GLU A 87 7.40 -9.24 6.34
N SER A 88 7.34 -7.94 6.62
CA SER A 88 7.67 -6.91 5.64
C SER A 88 9.17 -6.65 5.62
N LYS A 89 9.73 -6.53 4.41
CA LYS A 89 11.14 -6.18 4.17
C LYS A 89 11.25 -5.14 3.09
N TRP A 90 12.28 -4.32 3.19
CA TRP A 90 12.73 -3.50 2.08
C TRP A 90 13.69 -4.29 1.20
N ILE A 91 13.51 -4.17 -0.11
CA ILE A 91 14.52 -4.55 -1.10
C ILE A 91 15.06 -3.24 -1.67
N VAL A 92 16.28 -2.90 -1.29
CA VAL A 92 17.07 -1.82 -1.89
C VAL A 92 17.56 -2.30 -3.25
N LEU A 93 17.36 -1.49 -4.28
CA LEU A 93 17.74 -1.80 -5.65
C LEU A 93 18.99 -1.04 -6.07
N ASP A 94 19.77 -1.66 -6.96
CA ASP A 94 20.87 -0.99 -7.65
C ASP A 94 20.39 -0.19 -8.88
N ALA A 95 21.34 0.40 -9.62
CA ALA A 95 21.07 1.16 -10.83
C ALA A 95 20.43 0.33 -11.96
N SER A 96 20.59 -1.00 -11.93
CA SER A 96 20.05 -1.95 -12.92
C SER A 96 18.80 -2.68 -12.42
N ASP A 97 18.14 -2.16 -11.37
CA ASP A 97 16.93 -2.74 -10.77
C ASP A 97 17.12 -4.13 -10.13
N ASN A 98 18.36 -4.55 -9.88
CA ASN A 98 18.62 -5.78 -9.14
C ASN A 98 18.56 -5.53 -7.64
N ALA A 99 18.20 -6.56 -6.87
CA ALA A 99 18.21 -6.50 -5.42
C ALA A 99 19.64 -6.40 -4.88
N ALA A 100 20.03 -5.22 -4.40
CA ALA A 100 21.32 -4.97 -3.75
C ALA A 100 21.29 -5.42 -2.27
N HIS A 101 20.25 -5.02 -1.54
CA HIS A 101 20.10 -5.38 -0.13
C HIS A 101 18.66 -5.71 0.25
N TRP A 102 18.51 -6.79 1.01
CA TRP A 102 17.30 -7.08 1.76
C TRP A 102 17.44 -6.53 3.17
N VAL A 103 16.56 -5.62 3.56
CA VAL A 103 16.62 -4.90 4.84
C VAL A 103 15.34 -5.22 5.62
N ALA A 104 15.50 -5.88 6.76
CA ALA A 104 14.38 -6.13 7.68
C ALA A 104 13.93 -4.81 8.33
N ILE A 105 12.63 -4.68 8.57
CA ILE A 105 12.06 -3.52 9.27
C ILE A 105 12.27 -3.73 10.77
N PRO A 106 13.07 -2.88 11.46
CA PRO A 106 13.24 -2.99 12.91
C PRO A 106 12.00 -2.47 13.63
N GLN A 107 11.93 -2.72 14.94
CA GLN A 107 10.81 -2.27 15.78
C GLN A 107 10.64 -0.73 15.80
N ASN A 108 11.74 0.01 15.68
CA ASN A 108 11.74 1.47 15.51
C ASN A 108 12.38 1.82 14.15
N PRO A 109 11.60 1.88 13.05
CA PRO A 109 12.13 2.07 11.71
C PRO A 109 12.47 3.53 11.36
N GLU A 110 11.95 4.51 12.10
CA GLU A 110 12.26 5.94 11.93
C GLU A 110 13.60 6.28 12.57
N SER A 111 13.96 5.60 13.66
CA SER A 111 15.27 5.73 14.31
C SER A 111 15.88 4.34 14.57
N PRO A 112 16.34 3.66 13.50
CA PRO A 112 16.84 2.30 13.60
C PRO A 112 18.12 2.22 14.42
N SER A 113 18.27 1.13 15.18
CA SER A 113 19.49 0.93 15.97
C SER A 113 20.69 0.75 15.06
N LYS A 114 21.87 1.24 15.50
CA LYS A 114 23.14 1.06 14.77
C LYS A 114 23.52 -0.42 14.53
N GLN A 115 22.92 -1.34 15.29
CA GLN A 115 23.15 -2.78 15.14
C GLN A 115 22.22 -3.42 14.09
N SER A 116 21.09 -2.78 13.78
CA SER A 116 20.19 -3.26 12.73
C SER A 116 20.81 -3.02 11.36
N LYS A 117 20.51 -3.88 10.37
CA LYS A 117 20.98 -3.68 9.00
C LYS A 117 20.55 -2.33 8.43
N MET A 118 19.35 -1.86 8.78
CA MET A 118 18.85 -0.54 8.39
C MET A 118 19.75 0.58 8.94
N GLY A 119 20.08 0.54 10.24
CA GLY A 119 20.96 1.53 10.86
C GLY A 119 22.43 1.41 10.44
N GLN A 120 22.93 0.21 10.15
CA GLN A 120 24.29 0.00 9.60
C GLN A 120 24.45 0.64 8.22
N LEU A 121 23.38 0.60 7.41
CA LEU A 121 23.35 1.24 6.09
C LEU A 121 23.00 2.73 6.16
N GLY A 122 22.77 3.31 7.36
CA GLY A 122 22.37 4.71 7.50
C GLY A 122 20.98 5.01 6.91
N LEU A 123 20.11 4.00 6.83
CA LEU A 123 18.77 4.12 6.28
C LEU A 123 17.74 4.36 7.38
N HIS A 124 16.63 5.00 7.04
CA HIS A 124 15.45 5.13 7.91
C HIS A 124 14.16 5.23 7.08
N GLN A 125 13.01 5.06 7.73
CA GLN A 125 11.70 5.20 7.09
C GLN A 125 11.06 6.54 7.42
N GLU A 126 10.44 7.15 6.42
CA GLU A 126 9.59 8.33 6.58
C GLU A 126 8.37 8.22 5.66
N TRP A 127 7.32 8.97 6.00
CA TRP A 127 6.13 9.10 5.15
C TRP A 127 6.41 10.04 3.98
N GLU A 128 6.00 9.65 2.79
CA GLU A 128 6.04 10.46 1.58
C GLU A 128 4.67 10.49 0.89
N GLU A 129 4.36 11.58 0.20
CA GLU A 129 3.20 11.66 -0.67
C GLU A 129 3.59 11.18 -2.08
N ALA A 130 2.79 10.28 -2.65
CA ALA A 130 3.02 9.79 -4.01
C ALA A 130 1.71 9.51 -4.75
N PRO A 131 1.74 9.46 -6.09
CA PRO A 131 0.56 9.12 -6.89
C PRO A 131 -0.04 7.76 -6.49
N GLY A 132 -1.32 7.76 -6.13
CA GLY A 132 -2.03 6.58 -5.62
C GLY A 132 -3.28 6.25 -6.43
N LYS A 133 -3.77 5.02 -6.28
CA LYS A 133 -5.08 4.59 -6.78
C LYS A 133 -5.68 3.54 -5.85
N ALA A 134 -6.98 3.63 -5.58
CA ALA A 134 -7.69 2.64 -4.81
C ALA A 134 -7.90 1.35 -5.62
N GLU A 135 -7.53 0.24 -5.02
CA GLU A 135 -7.71 -1.11 -5.56
C GLU A 135 -8.22 -2.05 -4.48
N LEU A 136 -8.94 -3.09 -4.91
CA LEU A 136 -9.24 -4.21 -4.03
C LEU A 136 -8.01 -5.11 -3.94
N SER A 137 -7.53 -5.36 -2.73
CA SER A 137 -6.47 -6.31 -2.44
C SER A 137 -7.00 -7.42 -1.55
N GLY A 138 -6.56 -8.65 -1.82
CA GLY A 138 -6.91 -9.83 -1.01
C GLY A 138 -5.68 -10.45 -0.37
N GLY A 139 -5.88 -11.13 0.76
CA GLY A 139 -4.82 -11.86 1.48
C GLY A 139 -5.19 -13.31 1.75
N GLY A 140 -4.30 -14.26 1.44
CA GLY A 140 -4.50 -15.69 1.72
C GLY A 140 -4.24 -16.58 0.51
N THR A 141 -4.33 -17.90 0.71
CA THR A 141 -4.19 -18.91 -0.34
C THR A 141 -5.51 -19.64 -0.56
N GLY A 142 -5.84 -19.96 -1.82
CA GLY A 142 -7.08 -20.65 -2.17
C GLY A 142 -8.35 -19.87 -1.77
N LEU A 143 -9.36 -20.58 -1.29
CA LEU A 143 -10.66 -20.00 -0.89
C LEU A 143 -10.55 -18.98 0.25
N ALA A 144 -9.54 -19.09 1.12
CA ALA A 144 -9.30 -18.12 2.19
C ALA A 144 -8.91 -16.73 1.64
N GLY A 145 -8.21 -16.69 0.49
CA GLY A 145 -7.88 -15.43 -0.19
C GLY A 145 -9.08 -14.76 -0.86
N ALA A 146 -10.08 -15.55 -1.27
CA ALA A 146 -11.29 -15.04 -1.90
C ALA A 146 -12.23 -14.34 -0.92
N VAL A 147 -12.15 -14.66 0.38
CA VAL A 147 -13.02 -14.09 1.43
C VAL A 147 -12.37 -12.94 2.22
N ASN A 148 -11.07 -12.73 2.07
CA ASN A 148 -10.33 -11.66 2.74
C ASN A 148 -9.90 -10.62 1.71
N VAL A 149 -10.87 -9.84 1.22
CA VAL A 149 -10.68 -8.73 0.29
C VAL A 149 -10.95 -7.42 1.03
N ARG A 150 -10.15 -6.39 0.73
CA ARG A 150 -10.27 -5.04 1.29
C ARG A 150 -9.91 -3.98 0.25
N ALA A 151 -10.45 -2.78 0.39
CA ALA A 151 -9.97 -1.63 -0.38
C ALA A 151 -8.64 -1.12 0.21
N THR A 152 -7.67 -0.83 -0.66
CA THR A 152 -6.35 -0.29 -0.30
C THR A 152 -5.86 0.66 -1.38
N VAL A 153 -5.07 1.68 -1.02
CA VAL A 153 -4.39 2.51 -2.02
C VAL A 153 -3.10 1.82 -2.45
N LYS A 154 -2.87 1.72 -3.75
CA LYS A 154 -1.58 1.32 -4.33
C LYS A 154 -0.93 2.49 -5.04
N ARG A 155 0.38 2.56 -4.98
CA ARG A 155 1.16 3.51 -5.77
C ARG A 155 1.03 3.22 -7.25
N THR A 156 1.03 4.27 -8.06
CA THR A 156 0.95 4.18 -9.53
C THR A 156 2.24 4.57 -10.24
N ASP A 157 3.21 5.13 -9.52
CA ASP A 157 4.52 5.57 -10.01
C ASP A 157 5.56 4.44 -10.14
N GLY A 158 5.14 3.17 -10.05
CA GLY A 158 6.04 2.02 -10.07
C GLY A 158 6.79 1.79 -8.75
N GLY A 159 6.51 2.59 -7.71
CA GLY A 159 7.04 2.39 -6.35
C GLY A 159 8.25 3.26 -6.00
N TYR A 160 8.71 4.12 -6.92
CA TYR A 160 9.85 5.01 -6.71
C TYR A 160 9.53 6.38 -7.31
N PRO A 161 9.61 7.47 -6.54
CA PRO A 161 9.38 8.80 -7.08
C PRO A 161 10.51 9.22 -8.04
N GLU A 162 10.22 10.17 -8.92
CA GLU A 162 11.23 10.79 -9.76
C GLU A 162 12.35 11.40 -8.89
N GLY A 163 13.61 11.13 -9.25
CA GLY A 163 14.78 11.58 -8.48
C GLY A 163 15.19 10.67 -7.31
N ALA A 164 14.52 9.53 -7.09
CA ALA A 164 15.00 8.54 -6.12
C ALA A 164 16.43 8.08 -6.46
N VAL A 165 17.34 8.14 -5.50
CA VAL A 165 18.77 7.83 -5.67
C VAL A 165 19.06 6.36 -5.36
N VAL A 166 20.05 5.80 -6.04
CA VAL A 166 20.56 4.47 -5.70
C VAL A 166 21.30 4.58 -4.37
N TYR A 167 21.09 3.61 -3.47
CA TYR A 167 21.88 3.54 -2.25
C TYR A 167 23.36 3.41 -2.60
N GLN A 168 24.18 4.33 -2.10
CA GLN A 168 25.64 4.25 -2.20
C GLN A 168 26.18 3.96 -0.81
N GLU A 169 26.93 2.87 -0.69
CA GLU A 169 27.70 2.57 0.51
C GLU A 169 28.78 3.66 0.62
N GLU A 170 28.66 4.56 1.60
CA GLU A 170 29.69 5.57 1.87
C GLU A 170 31.01 4.82 2.10
N SER A 171 31.91 4.89 1.11
CA SER A 171 33.21 4.21 1.16
C SER A 171 34.01 4.78 2.33
N SER A 172 33.98 4.06 3.45
CA SER A 172 34.75 4.37 4.67
C SER A 172 36.18 3.88 4.57
#